data_AF-A0AAD5G0D9-F1
#
_entry.id   AF-A0AAD5G0D9-F1
#
_cell.length_a   1.000
_cell.length_b   1.000
_cell.length_c   1.000
_cell.angle_alpha   90.00
_cell.angle_beta   90.00
_cell.angle_gamma   90.00
#
_symmetry.space_group_name_H-M   'P 1'
#
loop_
_entity.id
_entity.type
_entity.pdbx_description
1 polymer ?
#
loop_
_entity_poly.entity_id
_entity_poly.type
_entity_poly.pdbx_seq_one_letter_code
_entity_poly.pdbx_strand_id
1 'polypeptide(L)'
;MTSIPKSPTSSKIDTVSPLQSPSSHPPHQSPPLSPIQQVQHEDSEQKLDTDQQQPSQQTPSQTKKRKPQTAEEYAHQLDLWRSSGPQINTESWLYEDVEKLNPIESKVDSAKLLHACEKAYYLRDWEKCLSLCNLGARLFDVDLDEVGDAMKQDLQSTSRRKRLGKKHERSVVDLYDIKQRCLSRMKVEQQ
;
A
#
# COMPACT_ATOMS: atom_id res chain seq x y z
N MET A 1 -2.70 67.17 31.03
CA MET A 1 -3.57 66.56 32.06
C MET A 1 -4.66 65.79 31.34
N THR A 2 -4.61 64.47 31.47
CA THR A 2 -5.45 63.47 30.82
C THR A 2 -6.69 63.18 31.67
N SER A 3 -7.85 63.06 31.05
CA SER A 3 -9.02 62.40 31.63
C SER A 3 -9.86 61.70 30.55
N ILE A 4 -10.01 60.39 30.72
CA ILE A 4 -10.89 59.47 29.97
C ILE A 4 -12.32 59.59 30.55
N PRO A 5 -13.38 59.32 29.77
CA PRO A 5 -14.20 58.17 30.17
C PRO A 5 -14.83 57.34 29.02
N LYS A 6 -14.71 56.01 29.20
CA LYS A 6 -15.74 54.94 29.15
C LYS A 6 -16.52 54.65 27.86
N SER A 7 -16.38 53.40 27.42
CA SER A 7 -17.26 52.64 26.52
C SER A 7 -18.69 52.53 27.05
N PRO A 8 -19.66 52.22 26.16
CA PRO A 8 -20.47 51.01 26.41
C PRO A 8 -20.91 50.21 25.15
N THR A 9 -20.92 48.88 25.35
CA THR A 9 -21.84 47.82 24.86
C THR A 9 -22.49 47.81 23.46
N SER A 10 -22.24 46.69 22.77
CA SER A 10 -23.18 45.69 22.25
C SER A 10 -24.48 46.18 21.58
N SER A 11 -24.61 45.90 20.29
CA SER A 11 -25.91 45.81 19.61
C SER A 11 -25.96 44.59 18.71
N LYS A 12 -27.01 43.79 18.95
CA LYS A 12 -27.42 42.59 18.22
C LYS A 12 -27.75 42.96 16.78
N ILE A 13 -27.38 42.09 15.85
CA ILE A 13 -27.84 42.16 14.46
C ILE A 13 -28.76 40.96 14.26
N ASP A 14 -30.04 41.25 14.06
CA ASP A 14 -31.07 40.30 13.64
C ASP A 14 -30.78 39.83 12.22
N THR A 15 -30.65 38.51 12.03
CA THR A 15 -30.66 37.89 10.70
C THR A 15 -31.86 36.96 10.60
N VAL A 16 -32.81 37.42 9.80
CA VAL A 16 -34.01 36.76 9.29
C VAL A 16 -33.71 35.41 8.62
N SER A 17 -34.58 34.43 8.89
CA SER A 17 -34.65 33.13 8.23
C SER A 17 -35.16 33.24 6.78
N PRO A 18 -34.81 32.28 5.91
CA PRO A 18 -35.68 31.85 4.84
C PRO A 18 -36.13 30.38 5.00
N LEU A 19 -37.42 30.16 4.77
CA LEU A 19 -38.10 28.86 4.62
C LEU A 19 -37.53 28.07 3.43
N GLN A 20 -37.30 26.76 3.61
CA GLN A 20 -37.36 25.74 2.55
C GLN A 20 -37.77 24.36 3.11
N SER A 21 -38.90 23.87 2.57
CA SER A 21 -39.49 22.52 2.39
C SER A 21 -39.12 21.31 3.28
N PRO A 22 -40.10 20.40 3.55
CA PRO A 22 -39.87 19.18 4.33
C PRO A 22 -39.32 18.06 3.43
N SER A 23 -38.13 17.54 3.75
CA SER A 23 -37.65 16.26 3.20
C SER A 23 -37.57 15.24 4.34
N SER A 24 -38.45 14.25 4.25
CA SER A 24 -38.58 13.13 5.17
C SER A 24 -37.40 12.18 5.01
N HIS A 25 -36.41 12.22 5.90
CA HIS A 25 -35.44 11.15 6.06
C HIS A 25 -35.72 10.40 7.38
N PRO A 26 -35.79 9.06 7.37
CA PRO A 26 -35.94 8.29 8.61
C PRO A 26 -34.66 8.38 9.44
N PRO A 27 -34.75 8.27 10.79
CA PRO A 27 -33.57 8.27 11.64
C PRO A 27 -32.74 7.01 11.37
N HIS A 28 -31.52 7.21 10.85
CA HIS A 28 -30.51 6.15 10.84
C HIS A 28 -30.16 5.81 12.29
N GLN A 29 -30.68 4.68 12.77
CA GLN A 29 -30.20 4.04 13.98
C GLN A 29 -28.75 3.60 13.74
N SER A 30 -27.82 4.11 14.54
CA SER A 30 -26.48 3.57 14.67
C SER A 30 -26.59 2.11 15.13
N PRO A 31 -25.94 1.13 14.46
CA PRO A 31 -25.91 -0.22 15.00
C PRO A 31 -25.10 -0.23 16.32
N PRO A 32 -25.55 -0.95 17.35
CA PRO A 32 -24.81 -1.05 18.60
C PRO A 32 -23.49 -1.80 18.39
N LEU A 33 -22.39 -1.23 18.89
CA LEU A 33 -21.10 -1.91 19.00
C LEU A 33 -21.26 -3.16 19.87
N SER A 34 -21.19 -4.33 19.26
CA SER A 34 -21.12 -5.59 20.01
C SER A 34 -19.76 -5.69 20.74
N PRO A 35 -19.74 -6.06 22.04
CA PRO A 35 -18.48 -6.30 22.74
C PRO A 35 -17.79 -7.55 22.19
N ILE A 36 -16.50 -7.44 21.86
CA ILE A 36 -15.64 -8.60 21.61
C ILE A 36 -15.61 -9.45 22.88
N GLN A 37 -16.21 -10.64 22.81
CA GLN A 37 -16.08 -11.67 23.83
C GLN A 37 -14.71 -12.34 23.70
N GLN A 38 -13.89 -12.19 24.73
CA GLN A 38 -12.70 -13.01 24.90
C GLN A 38 -13.13 -14.44 25.23
N VAL A 39 -12.91 -15.37 24.31
CA VAL A 39 -13.07 -16.80 24.58
C VAL A 39 -11.83 -17.26 25.33
N GLN A 40 -12.01 -17.61 26.61
CA GLN A 40 -11.05 -18.38 27.39
C GLN A 40 -11.21 -19.85 27.02
N HIS A 41 -10.15 -20.47 26.52
CA HIS A 41 -10.01 -21.92 26.51
C HIS A 41 -8.88 -22.28 27.49
N GLU A 42 -9.27 -22.77 28.65
CA GLU A 42 -8.42 -23.63 29.48
C GLU A 42 -8.84 -25.07 29.17
N ASP A 43 -7.90 -25.90 28.74
CA ASP A 43 -7.82 -27.27 29.25
C ASP A 43 -6.38 -27.78 29.16
N SER A 44 -6.03 -28.55 30.17
CA SER A 44 -4.68 -29.03 30.52
C SER A 44 -4.34 -30.29 29.73
N GLU A 45 -3.05 -30.54 29.45
CA GLU A 45 -2.38 -31.76 29.93
C GLU A 45 -0.86 -31.73 29.65
N GLN A 46 -0.15 -32.37 30.58
CA GLN A 46 1.29 -32.33 30.83
C GLN A 46 2.12 -33.06 29.76
N LYS A 47 3.31 -32.53 29.48
CA LYS A 47 4.49 -33.40 29.32
C LYS A 47 5.76 -32.73 29.84
N LEU A 48 6.33 -33.38 30.84
CA LEU A 48 7.61 -33.12 31.50
C LEU A 48 8.75 -33.38 30.49
N ASP A 49 9.64 -32.41 30.31
CA ASP A 49 11.05 -32.69 30.03
C ASP A 49 11.91 -31.53 30.54
N THR A 50 12.90 -31.91 31.34
CA THR A 50 13.77 -31.05 32.12
C THR A 50 15.00 -30.76 31.28
N ASP A 51 15.22 -29.51 30.90
CA ASP A 51 16.56 -29.05 30.55
C ASP A 51 16.78 -27.59 30.96
N GLN A 52 17.99 -27.31 31.43
CA GLN A 52 18.39 -26.11 32.17
C GLN A 52 18.15 -24.81 31.39
N GLN A 53 17.21 -23.98 31.86
CA GLN A 53 17.08 -22.60 31.40
C GLN A 53 17.78 -21.64 32.37
N GLN A 54 18.91 -21.14 31.90
CA GLN A 54 19.55 -19.92 32.37
C GLN A 54 18.54 -18.76 32.30
N PRO A 55 18.38 -17.91 33.33
CA PRO A 55 17.46 -16.77 33.25
C PRO A 55 18.04 -15.74 32.28
N SER A 56 17.57 -15.77 31.03
CA SER A 56 17.78 -14.67 30.09
C SER A 56 17.01 -13.46 30.62
N GLN A 57 17.74 -12.42 31.04
CA GLN A 57 17.16 -11.14 31.40
C GLN A 57 16.46 -10.56 30.17
N GLN A 58 15.14 -10.72 30.11
CA GLN A 58 14.30 -10.03 29.13
C GLN A 58 14.37 -8.54 29.45
N THR A 59 15.12 -7.79 28.65
CA THR A 59 15.06 -6.33 28.68
C THR A 59 13.62 -5.90 28.38
N PRO A 60 13.06 -4.93 29.11
CA PRO A 60 11.71 -4.47 28.86
C PRO A 60 11.62 -3.93 27.44
N SER A 61 10.86 -4.64 26.60
CA SER A 61 10.57 -4.24 25.23
C SER A 61 9.99 -2.82 25.24
N GLN A 62 10.70 -1.87 24.65
CA GLN A 62 10.17 -0.52 24.47
C GLN A 62 8.87 -0.61 23.66
N THR A 63 7.75 -0.30 24.30
CA THR A 63 6.45 -0.23 23.62
C THR A 63 6.56 0.81 22.50
N LYS A 64 6.44 0.36 21.25
CA LYS A 64 6.48 1.24 20.07
C LYS A 64 5.38 2.31 20.19
N LYS A 65 5.76 3.53 20.55
CA LYS A 65 4.84 4.68 20.54
C LYS A 65 4.61 5.10 19.09
N ARG A 66 3.35 5.17 18.67
CA ARG A 66 2.97 5.68 17.36
C ARG A 66 3.20 7.19 17.33
N LYS A 67 3.78 7.69 16.24
CA LYS A 67 3.94 9.13 16.03
C LYS A 67 2.55 9.74 15.77
N PRO A 68 2.11 10.76 16.53
CA PRO A 68 0.85 11.44 16.23
C PRO A 68 0.99 12.19 14.90
N GLN A 69 -0.13 12.31 14.18
CA GLN A 69 -0.20 13.12 12.98
C GLN A 69 -0.05 14.61 13.35
N THR A 70 0.75 15.33 12.58
CA THR A 70 0.93 16.78 12.71
C THR A 70 -0.23 17.54 12.04
N ALA A 71 -0.49 18.77 12.47
CA ALA A 71 -1.51 19.62 11.86
C ALA A 71 -1.25 19.89 10.38
N GLU A 72 0.03 19.98 9.99
CA GLU A 72 0.46 20.18 8.60
C GLU A 72 0.14 18.95 7.74
N GLU A 73 0.41 17.74 8.22
CA GLU A 73 0.06 16.50 7.52
C GLU A 73 -1.45 16.36 7.34
N TYR A 74 -2.25 16.73 8.35
CA TYR A 74 -3.71 16.70 8.25
C TYR A 74 -4.24 17.72 7.24
N ALA A 75 -3.73 18.96 7.27
CA ALA A 75 -4.11 20.00 6.32
C ALA A 75 -3.79 19.59 4.87
N HIS A 76 -2.61 19.00 4.65
CA HIS A 76 -2.21 18.47 3.34
C HIS A 76 -3.13 17.34 2.86
N GLN A 77 -3.48 16.38 3.73
CA GLN A 77 -4.43 15.32 3.37
C GLN A 77 -5.82 15.86 3.03
N LEU A 78 -6.28 16.88 3.75
CA LEU A 78 -7.58 17.50 3.49
C LEU A 78 -7.58 18.26 2.16
N ASP A 79 -6.47 18.90 1.80
CA ASP A 79 -6.29 19.56 0.51
C ASP A 79 -6.30 18.55 -0.65
N LEU A 80 -5.57 17.44 -0.51
CA LEU A 80 -5.63 16.29 -1.43
C LEU A 80 -7.05 15.76 -1.59
N TRP A 81 -7.77 15.55 -0.48
CA TRP A 81 -9.15 15.07 -0.52
C TRP A 81 -10.07 16.03 -1.28
N ARG A 82 -9.91 17.34 -1.09
CA ARG A 82 -10.74 18.35 -1.76
C ARG A 82 -10.38 18.54 -3.24
N SER A 83 -9.11 18.39 -3.58
CA SER A 83 -8.60 18.64 -4.93
C SER A 83 -8.79 17.44 -5.86
N SER A 84 -8.27 16.26 -5.50
CA SER A 84 -8.33 15.05 -6.33
C SER A 84 -9.47 14.10 -5.95
N GLY A 85 -10.02 14.25 -4.74
CA GLY A 85 -10.99 13.29 -4.20
C GLY A 85 -10.36 11.99 -3.70
N PRO A 86 -11.18 11.05 -3.19
CA PRO A 86 -10.72 9.71 -2.87
C PRO A 86 -10.29 8.97 -4.13
N GLN A 87 -9.16 8.26 -4.05
CA GLN A 87 -8.74 7.37 -5.12
C GLN A 87 -9.64 6.12 -5.14
N ILE A 88 -10.34 5.92 -6.26
CA ILE A 88 -11.18 4.74 -6.50
C ILE A 88 -10.37 3.74 -7.34
N ASN A 89 -10.27 2.50 -6.86
CA ASN A 89 -9.65 1.42 -7.63
C ASN A 89 -10.62 0.97 -8.74
N THR A 90 -10.46 1.55 -9.92
CA THR A 90 -11.18 1.19 -11.16
C THR A 90 -10.70 -0.15 -11.70
N GLU A 91 -11.36 -0.74 -12.70
CA GLU A 91 -10.84 -1.95 -13.34
C GLU A 91 -9.51 -1.71 -14.06
N SER A 92 -9.23 -0.50 -14.53
CA SER A 92 -7.99 -0.13 -15.22
C SER A 92 -6.86 0.33 -14.30
N TRP A 93 -7.12 0.53 -13.01
CA TRP A 93 -6.24 1.26 -12.09
C TRP A 93 -4.77 0.78 -12.06
N LEU A 94 -4.56 -0.53 -12.25
CA LEU A 94 -3.22 -1.14 -12.30
C LEU A 94 -2.41 -0.72 -13.53
N TYR A 95 -3.09 -0.39 -14.64
CA TYR A 95 -2.47 0.01 -15.91
C TYR A 95 -2.31 1.52 -16.06
N GLU A 96 -2.89 2.31 -15.15
CA GLU A 96 -2.81 3.76 -15.19
C GLU A 96 -1.43 4.26 -14.77
N ASP A 97 -0.87 5.21 -15.54
CA ASP A 97 0.41 5.87 -15.28
C ASP A 97 1.61 4.93 -15.08
N VAL A 98 1.57 3.71 -15.64
CA VAL A 98 2.67 2.73 -15.50
C VAL A 98 4.01 3.22 -16.03
N GLU A 99 4.00 4.14 -16.99
CA GLU A 99 5.20 4.75 -17.57
C GLU A 99 5.90 5.75 -16.64
N LYS A 100 5.18 6.27 -15.64
CA LYS A 100 5.70 7.26 -14.68
C LYS A 100 6.25 6.62 -13.41
N LEU A 101 6.20 5.29 -13.32
CA LEU A 101 6.66 4.54 -12.15
C LEU A 101 8.19 4.64 -11.99
N ASN A 102 8.63 4.73 -10.74
CA ASN A 102 10.06 4.63 -10.39
C ASN A 102 10.28 3.41 -9.47
N PRO A 103 10.37 2.19 -10.05
CA PRO A 103 10.44 0.96 -9.27
C PRO A 103 11.81 0.75 -8.59
N ILE A 104 12.83 1.52 -8.96
CA ILE A 104 14.15 1.55 -8.30
C ILE A 104 14.04 2.24 -6.94
N GLU A 105 13.35 3.38 -6.87
CA GLU A 105 13.21 4.11 -5.61
C GLU A 105 12.05 3.56 -4.78
N SER A 106 10.89 3.32 -5.41
CA SER A 106 9.64 2.95 -4.78
C SER A 106 9.36 1.44 -4.87
N LYS A 107 9.27 0.80 -3.69
CA LYS A 107 8.81 -0.61 -3.60
C LYS A 107 7.35 -0.76 -4.04
N VAL A 108 6.53 0.27 -3.81
CA VAL A 108 5.11 0.28 -4.20
C VAL A 108 5.00 0.29 -5.72
N ASP A 109 5.84 1.06 -6.40
CA ASP A 109 5.86 1.16 -7.86
C ASP A 109 6.33 -0.14 -8.49
N SER A 110 7.37 -0.76 -7.91
CA SER A 110 7.82 -2.11 -8.30
C SER A 110 6.70 -3.14 -8.17
N ALA A 111 5.97 -3.14 -7.04
CA ALA A 111 4.84 -4.03 -6.84
C ALA A 111 3.69 -3.75 -7.83
N LYS A 112 3.34 -2.47 -8.06
CA LYS A 112 2.30 -2.08 -9.02
C LYS A 112 2.63 -2.58 -10.43
N LEU A 113 3.87 -2.40 -10.87
CA LEU A 113 4.35 -2.89 -12.16
C LEU A 113 4.22 -4.41 -12.28
N LEU A 114 4.68 -5.16 -11.27
CA LEU A 114 4.58 -6.62 -11.26
C LEU A 114 3.11 -7.09 -11.30
N HIS A 115 2.25 -6.50 -10.47
CA HIS A 115 0.83 -6.85 -10.46
C HIS A 115 0.10 -6.48 -11.76
N ALA A 116 0.51 -5.41 -12.44
CA ALA A 116 0.00 -5.09 -13.77
C ALA A 116 0.39 -6.18 -14.79
N CYS A 117 1.62 -6.68 -14.75
CA CYS A 117 2.08 -7.78 -15.59
C CYS A 117 1.30 -9.07 -15.30
N GLU A 118 1.18 -9.45 -14.01
CA GLU A 118 0.43 -10.63 -13.57
C GLU A 118 -1.03 -10.57 -13.99
N LYS A 119 -1.67 -9.41 -13.83
CA LYS A 119 -3.06 -9.22 -14.25
C LYS A 119 -3.22 -9.43 -15.76
N ALA A 120 -2.34 -8.85 -16.58
CA ALA A 120 -2.38 -9.07 -18.03
C ALA A 120 -2.20 -10.56 -18.39
N TYR A 121 -1.27 -11.25 -17.71
CA TYR A 121 -1.09 -12.70 -17.86
C TYR A 121 -2.36 -13.49 -17.51
N TYR A 122 -3.01 -13.23 -16.37
CA TYR A 122 -4.21 -13.96 -15.99
C TYR A 122 -5.43 -13.65 -16.88
N LEU A 123 -5.48 -12.44 -17.44
CA LEU A 123 -6.48 -12.06 -18.46
C LEU A 123 -6.17 -12.64 -19.85
N ARG A 124 -5.07 -13.39 -20.00
CA ARG A 124 -4.58 -13.96 -21.26
C ARG A 124 -4.27 -12.92 -22.34
N ASP A 125 -4.03 -11.68 -21.92
CA ASP A 125 -3.54 -10.62 -22.80
C ASP A 125 -2.01 -10.70 -22.84
N TRP A 126 -1.51 -11.63 -23.65
CA TRP A 126 -0.08 -11.94 -23.73
C TRP A 126 0.73 -10.78 -24.32
N GLU A 127 0.18 -10.07 -25.29
CA GLU A 127 0.83 -8.92 -25.92
C GLU A 127 1.03 -7.80 -24.91
N LYS A 128 -0.01 -7.48 -24.13
CA LYS A 128 0.09 -6.49 -23.07
C LYS A 128 1.02 -6.94 -21.96
N CYS A 129 0.96 -8.21 -21.52
CA CYS A 129 1.91 -8.79 -20.57
C CYS A 129 3.34 -8.49 -21.01
N LEU A 130 3.70 -8.85 -22.24
CA LEU A 130 5.05 -8.67 -22.77
C LEU A 130 5.43 -7.19 -22.90
N SER A 131 4.50 -6.32 -23.31
CA SER A 131 4.75 -4.88 -23.36
C SER A 131 5.08 -4.30 -21.97
N LEU A 132 4.40 -4.77 -20.93
CA LEU A 132 4.62 -4.35 -19.55
C LEU A 132 5.94 -4.92 -19.00
N CYS A 133 6.29 -6.17 -19.34
CA CYS A 133 7.60 -6.74 -19.04
C CYS A 133 8.73 -5.92 -19.68
N ASN A 134 8.58 -5.50 -20.94
CA ASN A 134 9.57 -4.68 -21.64
C ASN A 134 9.64 -3.25 -21.06
N LEU A 135 8.51 -2.67 -20.66
CA LEU A 135 8.51 -1.42 -19.91
C LEU A 135 9.27 -1.58 -18.59
N GLY A 136 9.02 -2.66 -17.84
CA GLY A 136 9.71 -2.94 -16.60
C GLY A 136 11.22 -3.12 -16.78
N ALA A 137 11.64 -3.82 -17.83
CA ALA A 137 13.05 -3.95 -18.21
C ALA A 137 13.72 -2.57 -18.36
N ARG A 138 13.06 -1.64 -19.06
CA ARG A 138 13.54 -0.26 -19.20
C ARG A 138 13.55 0.52 -17.89
N LEU A 139 12.51 0.39 -17.07
CA LEU A 139 12.40 1.11 -15.79
C LEU A 139 13.41 0.61 -14.74
N PHE A 140 13.81 -0.66 -14.81
CA PHE A 140 14.87 -1.23 -13.98
C PHE A 140 16.27 -1.07 -14.60
N ASP A 141 16.37 -0.58 -15.84
CA ASP A 141 17.61 -0.48 -16.61
C ASP A 141 18.34 -1.83 -16.73
N VAL A 142 17.60 -2.86 -17.13
CA VAL A 142 18.10 -4.23 -17.30
C VAL A 142 17.68 -4.83 -18.62
N ASP A 143 18.54 -5.68 -19.19
CA ASP A 143 18.13 -6.64 -20.21
C ASP A 143 17.61 -7.91 -19.53
N LEU A 144 16.32 -8.20 -19.66
CA LEU A 144 15.71 -9.37 -19.01
C LEU A 144 16.23 -10.70 -19.57
N ASP A 145 16.63 -10.77 -20.83
CA ASP A 145 17.05 -12.03 -21.44
C ASP A 145 18.49 -12.39 -21.04
N GLU A 146 19.36 -11.38 -20.90
CA GLU A 146 20.73 -11.60 -20.41
C GLU A 146 20.80 -11.80 -18.90
N VAL A 147 20.02 -11.01 -18.15
CA VAL A 147 20.09 -10.96 -16.68
C VAL A 147 19.22 -12.02 -16.03
N GLY A 148 18.11 -12.42 -16.67
CA GLY A 148 17.12 -13.34 -16.11
C GLY A 148 17.67 -14.73 -15.79
N ASP A 149 18.40 -15.33 -16.73
CA ASP A 149 18.96 -16.68 -16.54
C ASP A 149 20.11 -16.69 -15.53
N ALA A 150 20.98 -15.67 -15.56
CA ALA A 150 22.07 -15.51 -14.61
C ALA A 150 21.55 -15.26 -13.18
N MET A 151 20.56 -14.36 -13.01
CA MET A 151 19.98 -14.06 -11.70
C MET A 151 19.15 -15.21 -11.14
N LYS A 152 18.48 -16.01 -11.97
CA LYS A 152 17.71 -17.17 -11.50
C LYS A 152 18.63 -18.24 -10.91
N GLN A 153 19.80 -18.45 -11.52
CA GLN A 153 20.82 -19.37 -11.01
C GLN A 153 21.51 -18.83 -9.75
N ASP A 154 21.80 -17.53 -9.69
CA ASP A 154 22.45 -16.86 -8.55
C ASP A 154 21.53 -16.73 -7.33
N LEU A 155 20.22 -16.48 -7.53
CA LEU A 155 19.24 -16.39 -6.44
C LEU A 155 19.06 -17.74 -5.73
N GLN A 156 19.21 -18.85 -6.45
CA GLN A 156 19.07 -20.21 -5.92
C GLN A 156 20.33 -20.70 -5.19
N SER A 157 21.53 -20.15 -5.47
CA SER A 157 22.82 -20.69 -5.01
C SER A 157 23.45 -20.00 -3.79
N THR A 158 22.76 -19.04 -3.19
CA THR A 158 23.06 -18.39 -1.89
C THR A 158 24.26 -17.41 -1.85
N SER A 159 24.00 -16.28 -1.18
CA SER A 159 24.93 -15.53 -0.32
C SER A 159 26.29 -15.10 -0.91
N ARG A 160 26.33 -14.28 -1.97
CA ARG A 160 27.32 -13.16 -2.12
C ARG A 160 27.18 -12.37 -3.43
N ARG A 161 26.71 -11.13 -3.26
CA ARG A 161 27.15 -9.85 -3.88
C ARG A 161 27.23 -9.66 -5.41
N LYS A 162 26.90 -8.40 -5.77
CA LYS A 162 27.39 -7.55 -6.89
C LYS A 162 26.83 -7.83 -8.30
N ARG A 163 25.63 -7.31 -8.55
CA ARG A 163 25.20 -6.43 -9.68
C ARG A 163 23.68 -6.25 -9.54
N LEU A 164 23.17 -5.03 -9.76
CA LEU A 164 21.94 -4.48 -9.17
C LEU A 164 21.94 -4.47 -7.62
N GLY A 165 21.33 -3.43 -7.03
CA GLY A 165 21.09 -3.44 -5.59
C GLY A 165 20.22 -4.64 -5.23
N LYS A 166 20.61 -5.44 -4.23
CA LYS A 166 19.84 -6.60 -3.69
C LYS A 166 18.34 -6.33 -3.47
N LYS A 167 17.96 -5.05 -3.38
CA LYS A 167 16.60 -4.56 -3.18
C LYS A 167 15.66 -4.90 -4.35
N HIS A 168 16.14 -5.01 -5.59
CA HIS A 168 15.30 -5.16 -6.79
C HIS A 168 15.55 -6.44 -7.59
N GLU A 169 16.58 -7.20 -7.24
CA GLU A 169 16.91 -8.48 -7.86
C GLU A 169 15.71 -9.43 -7.92
N ARG A 170 14.97 -9.57 -6.82
CA ARG A 170 13.75 -10.39 -6.80
C ARG A 170 12.69 -9.91 -7.79
N SER A 171 12.45 -8.59 -7.85
CA SER A 171 11.47 -8.02 -8.78
C SER A 171 11.86 -8.24 -10.25
N VAL A 172 13.15 -8.17 -10.56
CA VAL A 172 13.66 -8.44 -11.92
C VAL A 172 13.50 -9.93 -12.27
N VAL A 173 13.80 -10.84 -11.34
CA VAL A 173 13.60 -12.28 -11.52
C VAL A 173 12.11 -12.61 -11.72
N ASP A 174 11.23 -12.04 -10.90
CA ASP A 174 9.78 -12.26 -11.01
C ASP A 174 9.26 -11.76 -12.38
N LEU A 175 9.76 -10.61 -12.85
CA LEU A 175 9.41 -10.05 -14.16
C LEU A 175 9.88 -10.95 -15.32
N TYR A 176 11.09 -11.50 -15.22
CA TYR A 176 11.62 -12.46 -16.17
C TYR A 176 10.78 -13.74 -16.21
N ASP A 177 10.43 -14.30 -15.05
CA ASP A 177 9.61 -15.50 -14.96
C ASP A 177 8.20 -15.29 -15.54
N ILE A 178 7.62 -14.09 -15.39
CA ILE A 178 6.35 -13.73 -16.04
C ILE A 178 6.54 -13.67 -17.57
N LYS A 179 7.59 -13.01 -18.07
CA LYS A 179 7.91 -12.92 -19.51
C LYS A 179 8.04 -14.32 -20.13
N GLN A 180 8.79 -15.22 -19.50
CA GLN A 180 8.98 -16.59 -20.00
C GLN A 180 7.67 -17.39 -20.04
N ARG A 181 6.81 -17.21 -19.03
CA ARG A 181 5.46 -17.82 -19.01
C ARG A 181 4.57 -17.27 -20.14
N CYS A 182 4.57 -15.95 -20.38
CA CYS A 182 3.84 -15.33 -21.48
C CYS A 182 4.32 -15.87 -22.84
N LEU A 183 5.64 -15.90 -23.08
CA LEU A 183 6.22 -16.45 -24.32
C LEU A 183 5.88 -17.93 -24.54
N SER A 184 5.88 -18.72 -23.47
CA SER A 184 5.54 -20.15 -23.55
C SER A 184 4.06 -20.37 -23.92
N ARG A 185 3.15 -19.55 -23.38
CA ARG A 185 1.71 -19.63 -23.69
C ARG A 185 1.41 -19.21 -25.13
N MET A 186 2.01 -18.14 -25.62
CA MET A 186 1.82 -17.69 -27.01
C MET A 186 2.24 -18.74 -28.04
N LYS A 187 3.31 -19.50 -27.76
CA LYS A 187 3.76 -20.60 -28.65
C LYS A 187 2.76 -21.77 -28.70
N VAL A 188 2.03 -22.01 -27.63
CA VAL A 188 1.05 -23.10 -27.53
C VAL A 188 -0.26 -22.73 -28.21
N GLU A 189 -0.72 -21.47 -28.09
CA GLU A 189 -2.00 -21.03 -28.69
C GLU A 189 -1.95 -20.86 -30.22
N GLN A 190 -0.76 -20.88 -30.82
CA GLN A 190 -0.58 -20.84 -32.27
C GLN A 190 -0.52 -22.24 -32.93
N GLN A 191 -0.62 -23.32 -32.15
CA GLN A 191 -0.69 -24.70 -32.63
C GLN A 191 -2.11 -25.25 -32.49
#